data_AF-A0A3B4AZC9-F1
#
_entry.id   AF-A0A3B4AZC9-F1
#
_cell.length_a   1.000
_cell.length_b   1.000
_cell.length_c   1.000
_cell.angle_alpha   90.00
_cell.angle_beta   90.00
_cell.angle_gamma   90.00
#
_symmetry.space_group_name_H-M   'P 1'
#
loop_
_entity.id
_entity.type
_entity.pdbx_description
1 polymer ?
#
loop_
_entity_poly.entity_id
_entity_poly.type
_entity_poly.pdbx_seq_one_letter_code
_entity_poly.pdbx_strand_id
1 'polypeptide(L)'
;CAVPGWNLSFAGCGFRSVYYLGALSCLLERVPELVHGAARFSGASSGSLVAAALAVNVPLSEFLSNLNPSFSLQQRARDSLLRFLPLDAHVHASRRLCVSLTRVHDGKNLRVTDFRSREELIQVLLCSCFFPVYCGYIPPTYRGERYMDGALSDNQPLSELPNSLLFSPFSGESDICPKESGFFPVQVRP
;
A
#
# COMPACT_ATOMS: atom_id res chain seq x y z
N CYS A 1 -24.44 14.26 -12.66
CA CYS A 1 -24.31 13.30 -11.55
C CYS A 1 -22.94 12.68 -11.62
N ALA A 2 -22.00 13.03 -10.73
CA ALA A 2 -20.71 12.34 -10.68
C ALA A 2 -20.98 10.92 -10.18
N VAL A 3 -20.64 9.91 -10.99
CA VAL A 3 -20.63 8.52 -10.52
C VAL A 3 -19.66 8.49 -9.33
N PRO A 4 -20.05 8.00 -8.14
CA PRO A 4 -19.13 7.96 -7.02
C PRO A 4 -17.96 7.04 -7.41
N GLY A 5 -16.78 7.62 -7.59
CA GLY A 5 -15.60 6.87 -8.02
C GLY A 5 -15.22 5.81 -7.00
N TRP A 6 -14.69 4.69 -7.47
CA TRP A 6 -14.23 3.59 -6.62
C TRP A 6 -13.06 4.02 -5.73
N ASN A 7 -12.97 3.43 -4.54
CA ASN A 7 -11.79 3.51 -3.68
C ASN A 7 -11.06 2.18 -3.74
N LEU A 8 -9.73 2.18 -3.86
CA LEU A 8 -8.94 0.95 -3.89
C LEU A 8 -8.05 0.92 -2.66
N SER A 9 -8.23 -0.10 -1.82
CA SER A 9 -7.48 -0.26 -0.57
C SER A 9 -6.55 -1.47 -0.67
N PHE A 10 -5.28 -1.31 -0.31
CA PHE A 10 -4.25 -2.33 -0.43
C PHE A 10 -3.66 -2.68 0.94
N ALA A 11 -3.80 -3.94 1.34
CA ALA A 11 -3.24 -4.44 2.59
C ALA A 11 -1.70 -4.38 2.62
N GLY A 12 -1.14 -4.18 3.80
CA GLY A 12 0.28 -4.41 4.05
C GLY A 12 0.61 -5.91 4.05
N CYS A 13 1.67 -6.28 3.31
CA CYS A 13 2.02 -7.69 3.13
C CYS A 13 3.52 -7.97 2.89
N GLY A 14 4.37 -6.95 3.06
CA GLY A 14 5.81 -7.04 2.77
C GLY A 14 6.08 -7.53 1.34
N PHE A 15 6.83 -8.62 1.22
CA PHE A 15 7.28 -9.21 -0.06
C PHE A 15 6.17 -9.90 -0.86
N ARG A 16 5.00 -10.17 -0.26
CA ARG A 16 3.86 -10.73 -0.99
C ARG A 16 3.16 -9.69 -1.88
N SER A 17 3.68 -8.47 -1.94
CA SER A 17 3.20 -7.38 -2.80
C SER A 17 3.27 -7.69 -4.29
N VAL A 18 4.05 -8.70 -4.72
CA VAL A 18 4.00 -9.24 -6.09
C VAL A 18 2.60 -9.70 -6.48
N TYR A 19 1.77 -10.14 -5.52
CA TYR A 19 0.35 -10.43 -5.76
C TYR A 19 -0.40 -9.26 -6.40
N TYR A 20 -0.11 -8.03 -5.94
CA TYR A 20 -0.75 -6.83 -6.47
C TYR A 20 -0.38 -6.56 -7.93
N LEU A 21 0.84 -6.92 -8.37
CA LEU A 21 1.21 -6.83 -9.78
C LEU A 21 0.29 -7.69 -10.65
N GLY A 22 0.07 -8.94 -10.27
CA GLY A 22 -0.81 -9.84 -11.00
C GLY A 22 -2.27 -9.38 -10.98
N ALA A 23 -2.78 -9.03 -9.80
CA ALA A 23 -4.15 -8.56 -9.63
C ALA A 23 -4.43 -7.29 -10.43
N LEU A 24 -3.55 -6.28 -10.34
CA LEU A 24 -3.71 -5.02 -11.05
C LEU A 24 -3.47 -5.16 -12.55
N SER A 25 -2.55 -6.03 -13.00
CA SER A 25 -2.40 -6.34 -14.42
C SER A 25 -3.71 -6.86 -15.03
N CYS A 26 -4.38 -7.77 -14.34
CA CYS A 26 -5.67 -8.30 -14.78
C CYS A 26 -6.76 -7.21 -14.81
N LEU A 27 -6.83 -6.35 -13.79
CA LEU A 27 -7.79 -5.26 -13.76
C LEU A 27 -7.55 -4.20 -14.82
N LEU A 28 -6.29 -3.82 -15.05
CA LEU A 28 -5.92 -2.86 -16.09
C LEU A 28 -6.22 -3.40 -17.50
N GLU A 29 -6.10 -4.71 -17.71
CA GLU A 29 -6.46 -5.35 -18.98
C GLU A 29 -7.97 -5.43 -19.19
N ARG A 30 -8.74 -5.76 -18.15
CA ARG A 30 -10.19 -6.04 -18.26
C ARG A 30 -11.08 -4.84 -18.01
N VAL A 31 -10.73 -4.01 -17.04
CA VAL A 31 -11.55 -2.88 -16.54
C VAL A 31 -10.63 -1.71 -16.12
N PRO A 32 -9.84 -1.13 -17.05
CA PRO A 32 -8.87 -0.07 -16.72
C PRO A 32 -9.53 1.16 -16.08
N GLU A 33 -10.77 1.48 -16.46
CA GLU A 33 -11.55 2.59 -15.93
C GLU A 33 -11.78 2.49 -14.41
N LEU A 34 -11.80 1.28 -13.84
CA LEU A 34 -11.93 1.09 -12.39
C LEU A 34 -10.69 1.61 -11.65
N VAL A 35 -9.50 1.40 -12.23
CA VAL A 35 -8.23 1.82 -11.63
C VAL A 35 -7.94 3.28 -11.95
N HIS A 36 -8.06 3.70 -13.23
CA HIS A 36 -7.79 5.08 -13.64
C HIS A 36 -8.84 6.07 -13.13
N GLY A 37 -10.10 5.65 -13.06
CA GLY A 37 -11.22 6.44 -12.53
C GLY A 37 -11.37 6.38 -11.02
N ALA A 38 -10.46 5.72 -10.31
CA ALA A 38 -10.49 5.61 -8.85
C ALA A 38 -10.37 7.00 -8.18
N ALA A 39 -11.28 7.26 -7.25
CA ALA A 39 -11.31 8.49 -6.48
C ALA A 39 -10.18 8.52 -5.45
N ARG A 40 -9.94 7.38 -4.79
CA ARG A 40 -8.89 7.25 -3.77
C ARG A 40 -8.18 5.90 -3.85
N PHE A 41 -6.92 5.94 -3.46
CA PHE A 41 -6.08 4.79 -3.19
C PHE A 41 -5.66 4.84 -1.73
N SER A 42 -5.66 3.71 -1.05
CA SER A 42 -5.21 3.63 0.34
C SER A 42 -4.35 2.40 0.57
N GLY A 43 -3.43 2.48 1.52
CA GLY A 43 -2.66 1.30 1.89
C GLY A 43 -1.80 1.45 3.12
N ALA A 44 -1.34 0.31 3.61
CA ALA A 44 -0.39 0.15 4.69
C ALA A 44 0.83 -0.64 4.21
N SER A 45 2.01 -0.41 4.78
CA SER A 45 3.23 -1.16 4.41
C SER A 45 3.48 -1.14 2.90
N SER A 46 3.86 -2.27 2.30
CA SER A 46 3.98 -2.44 0.85
C SER A 46 2.72 -2.08 0.05
N GLY A 47 1.52 -2.21 0.63
CA GLY A 47 0.27 -1.75 0.03
C GLY A 47 0.24 -0.22 -0.16
N SER A 48 0.87 0.54 0.74
CA SER A 48 0.99 2.01 0.58
C SER A 48 1.88 2.40 -0.61
N LEU A 49 2.89 1.59 -0.94
CA LEU A 49 3.75 1.81 -2.11
C LEU A 49 2.97 1.58 -3.41
N VAL A 50 2.14 0.53 -3.46
CA VAL A 50 1.24 0.26 -4.59
C VAL A 50 0.21 1.38 -4.74
N ALA A 51 -0.44 1.77 -3.64
CA ALA A 51 -1.40 2.85 -3.63
C ALA A 51 -0.78 4.19 -4.11
N ALA A 52 0.44 4.50 -3.67
CA ALA A 52 1.16 5.70 -4.09
C ALA A 52 1.51 5.68 -5.58
N ALA A 53 2.03 4.55 -6.08
CA ALA A 53 2.36 4.39 -7.49
C ALA A 53 1.13 4.57 -8.39
N LEU A 54 -0.03 4.02 -8.01
CA LEU A 54 -1.30 4.26 -8.72
C LEU A 54 -1.77 5.72 -8.62
N ALA A 55 -1.70 6.33 -7.44
CA ALA A 55 -2.13 7.71 -7.24
C ALA A 55 -1.33 8.72 -8.07
N VAL A 56 -0.05 8.42 -8.36
CA VAL A 56 0.84 9.28 -9.16
C VAL A 56 1.11 8.76 -10.57
N ASN A 57 0.38 7.71 -11.01
CA ASN A 57 0.53 7.08 -12.33
C ASN A 57 1.95 6.61 -12.69
N VAL A 58 2.66 6.02 -11.72
CA VAL A 58 3.99 5.43 -11.92
C VAL A 58 3.89 3.90 -12.00
N PRO A 59 4.67 3.22 -12.87
CA PRO A 59 4.65 1.76 -12.95
C PRO A 59 4.99 1.09 -11.62
N LEU A 60 4.14 0.14 -11.20
CA LEU A 60 4.27 -0.59 -9.93
C LEU A 60 5.60 -1.36 -9.80
N SER A 61 6.13 -1.85 -10.93
CA SER A 61 7.39 -2.60 -10.98
C SER A 61 8.55 -1.80 -10.39
N GLU A 62 8.54 -0.48 -10.52
CA GLU A 62 9.61 0.39 -10.02
C GLU A 62 9.61 0.50 -8.49
N PHE A 63 8.46 0.29 -7.85
CA PHE A 63 8.33 0.41 -6.39
C PHE A 63 8.53 -0.95 -5.70
N LEU A 64 8.19 -2.04 -6.39
CA LEU A 64 8.26 -3.40 -5.85
C LEU A 64 9.60 -4.09 -6.13
N SER A 65 10.35 -3.67 -7.16
CA SER A 65 11.62 -4.30 -7.56
C SER A 65 12.72 -4.23 -6.49
N ASN A 66 12.65 -3.28 -5.56
CA ASN A 66 13.69 -3.04 -4.55
C ASN A 66 13.36 -3.59 -3.15
N LEU A 67 12.26 -4.35 -3.01
CA LEU A 67 11.91 -5.04 -1.79
C LEU A 67 12.68 -6.38 -1.69
N ASN A 68 14.01 -6.35 -1.65
CA ASN A 68 14.83 -7.55 -1.38
C ASN A 68 15.25 -7.58 0.10
N PRO A 69 15.13 -8.73 0.81
CA PRO A 69 15.55 -8.91 2.21
C PRO A 69 17.07 -8.70 2.39
N SER A 70 17.52 -7.45 2.49
CA SER A 70 18.90 -7.07 2.78
C SER A 70 18.94 -5.99 3.86
N PHE A 71 20.05 -5.87 4.60
CA PHE A 71 20.26 -4.99 5.77
C PHE A 71 20.00 -3.47 5.56
N SER A 72 19.57 -3.02 4.38
CA SER A 72 19.32 -1.61 4.06
C SER A 72 17.98 -1.39 3.33
N LEU A 73 16.95 -2.17 3.67
CA LEU A 73 15.60 -2.06 3.07
C LEU A 73 15.06 -0.63 3.03
N GLN A 74 15.18 0.09 4.15
CA GLN A 74 14.71 1.48 4.25
C GLN A 74 15.47 2.44 3.34
N GLN A 75 16.79 2.26 3.21
CA GLN A 75 17.60 3.09 2.32
C GLN A 75 17.28 2.78 0.86
N ARG A 76 17.17 1.50 0.48
CA ARG A 76 16.79 1.10 -0.88
C ARG A 76 15.39 1.58 -1.25
N ALA A 77 14.43 1.47 -0.33
CA ALA A 77 13.09 2.01 -0.52
C ALA A 77 13.14 3.53 -0.74
N ARG A 78 13.92 4.25 0.07
CA ARG A 78 14.12 5.69 -0.10
C ARG A 78 14.73 6.04 -1.45
N ASP A 79 15.79 5.35 -1.85
CA ASP A 79 16.48 5.58 -3.13
C ASP A 79 15.56 5.29 -4.32
N SER A 80 14.77 4.21 -4.25
CA SER A 80 13.74 3.88 -5.25
C SER A 80 12.70 4.99 -5.36
N LEU A 81 12.15 5.44 -4.24
CA LEU A 81 11.15 6.52 -4.22
C LEU A 81 11.74 7.85 -4.74
N LEU A 82 12.97 8.17 -4.38
CA LEU A 82 13.71 9.33 -4.88
C LEU A 82 14.05 9.23 -6.37
N ARG A 83 14.15 8.03 -6.92
CA ARG A 83 14.40 7.81 -8.34
C ARG A 83 13.13 7.90 -9.18
N PHE A 84 12.03 7.31 -8.69
CA PHE A 84 10.85 7.04 -9.52
C PHE A 84 9.65 7.94 -9.24
N LEU A 85 9.56 8.58 -8.07
CA LEU A 85 8.49 9.57 -7.85
C LEU A 85 8.75 10.84 -8.68
N PRO A 86 7.74 11.37 -9.40
CA PRO A 86 7.80 12.70 -9.97
C PRO A 86 8.07 13.79 -8.91
N LEU A 87 8.61 14.94 -9.33
CA LEU A 87 8.87 16.08 -8.44
C LEU A 87 7.59 16.62 -7.79
N ASP A 88 6.49 16.58 -8.53
CA ASP A 88 5.15 17.01 -8.14
C ASP A 88 4.27 15.86 -7.61
N ALA A 89 4.85 14.69 -7.33
CA ALA A 89 4.11 13.51 -6.86
C ALA A 89 3.18 13.79 -5.66
N HIS A 90 3.62 14.64 -4.74
CA HIS A 90 2.84 15.05 -3.57
C HIS A 90 1.56 15.81 -3.91
N VAL A 91 1.54 16.55 -5.03
CA VAL A 91 0.36 17.27 -5.53
C VAL A 91 -0.69 16.27 -6.01
N HIS A 92 -0.27 15.28 -6.83
CA HIS A 92 -1.15 14.24 -7.36
C HIS A 92 -1.63 13.25 -6.29
N ALA A 93 -0.76 12.94 -5.32
CA ALA A 93 -1.09 12.05 -4.22
C ALA A 93 -2.01 12.70 -3.19
N SER A 94 -1.91 14.01 -2.95
CA SER A 94 -2.75 14.68 -1.94
C SER A 94 -4.23 14.53 -2.27
N ARG A 95 -5.04 14.21 -1.26
CA ARG A 95 -6.49 13.90 -1.34
C ARG A 95 -6.88 12.64 -2.10
N ARG A 96 -5.97 12.06 -2.88
CA ARG A 96 -6.17 10.80 -3.60
C ARG A 96 -5.54 9.61 -2.89
N LEU A 97 -4.42 9.79 -2.18
CA LEU A 97 -3.71 8.75 -1.45
C LEU A 97 -4.01 8.84 0.04
N CYS A 98 -4.24 7.70 0.69
CA CYS A 98 -4.31 7.57 2.15
C CYS A 98 -3.30 6.53 2.65
N VAL A 99 -2.32 6.96 3.44
CA VAL A 99 -1.29 6.07 4.00
C VAL A 99 -1.55 5.83 5.48
N SER A 100 -1.59 4.56 5.87
CA SER A 100 -1.68 4.13 7.27
C SER A 100 -0.30 4.12 7.93
N LEU A 101 -0.19 4.71 9.12
CA LEU A 101 1.01 4.72 9.96
C LEU A 101 0.66 4.28 11.38
N THR A 102 1.53 3.51 12.02
CA THR A 102 1.36 3.17 13.44
C THR A 102 2.30 4.01 14.29
N ARG A 103 1.76 4.78 15.23
CA ARG A 103 2.56 5.61 16.13
C ARG A 103 3.24 4.75 17.20
N VAL A 104 4.53 4.95 17.41
CA VAL A 104 5.35 4.06 18.26
C VAL A 104 4.97 4.16 19.74
N HIS A 105 4.69 5.37 20.25
CA HIS A 105 4.56 5.57 21.69
C HIS A 105 3.23 5.04 22.29
N ASP A 106 2.16 4.96 21.49
CA ASP A 106 0.85 4.51 21.96
C ASP A 106 0.14 3.52 21.03
N GLY A 107 0.78 3.10 19.94
CA GLY A 107 0.23 2.14 18.98
C GLY A 107 -0.95 2.67 18.16
N LYS A 108 -1.31 3.96 18.26
CA LYS A 108 -2.47 4.50 17.54
C LYS A 108 -2.16 4.68 16.07
N ASN A 109 -3.20 4.49 15.26
CA ASN A 109 -3.11 4.71 13.82
C ASN A 109 -3.16 6.21 13.49
N LEU A 110 -2.35 6.61 12.52
CA LEU A 110 -2.45 7.90 11.84
C LEU A 110 -2.64 7.64 10.34
N ARG A 111 -3.74 8.15 9.78
CA ARG A 111 -3.99 8.15 8.34
C ARG A 111 -3.57 9.49 7.74
N VAL A 112 -2.61 9.46 6.82
CA VAL A 112 -2.09 10.66 6.15
C VAL A 112 -2.63 10.74 4.74
N THR A 113 -3.30 11.85 4.41
CA THR A 113 -3.96 12.07 3.11
C THR A 113 -3.49 13.31 2.37
N ASP A 114 -2.71 14.18 3.02
CA ASP A 114 -2.25 15.45 2.48
C ASP A 114 -0.73 15.57 2.65
N PHE A 115 -0.04 15.92 1.55
CA PHE A 115 1.40 15.98 1.45
C PHE A 115 1.84 17.36 0.93
N ARG A 116 2.70 18.06 1.67
CA ARG A 116 3.18 19.41 1.35
C ARG A 116 4.39 19.42 0.44
N SER A 117 5.11 18.31 0.38
CA SER A 117 6.26 18.16 -0.52
C SER A 117 6.47 16.68 -0.89
N ARG A 118 7.26 16.46 -1.93
CA ARG A 118 7.67 15.11 -2.34
C ARG A 118 8.42 14.39 -1.21
N GLU A 119 9.26 15.10 -0.48
CA GLU A 119 10.02 14.58 0.66
C GLU A 119 9.09 14.17 1.79
N GLU A 120 8.01 14.93 2.04
CA GLU A 120 6.99 14.55 3.03
C GLU A 120 6.26 13.26 2.61
N LEU A 121 5.88 13.14 1.34
CA LEU A 121 5.30 11.90 0.79
C LEU A 121 6.24 10.70 0.96
N ILE A 122 7.51 10.86 0.59
CA ILE A 122 8.54 9.81 0.77
C ILE A 122 8.68 9.45 2.24
N GLN A 123 8.76 10.44 3.13
CA GLN A 123 8.92 10.21 4.56
C GLN A 123 7.74 9.42 5.13
N VAL A 124 6.51 9.73 4.72
CA VAL A 124 5.31 9.00 5.12
C VAL A 124 5.34 7.55 4.62
N LEU A 125 5.69 7.32 3.35
CA LEU A 125 5.80 5.95 2.81
C LEU A 125 6.87 5.13 3.55
N LEU A 126 8.03 5.72 3.84
CA LEU A 126 9.08 5.06 4.62
C LEU A 126 8.62 4.68 6.04
N CYS A 127 7.88 5.58 6.70
CA CYS A 127 7.25 5.28 7.99
C CYS A 127 6.27 4.09 7.87
N SER A 128 5.42 4.09 6.84
CA SER A 128 4.42 3.02 6.63
C SER A 128 5.07 1.67 6.36
N CYS A 129 6.26 1.63 5.76
CA CYS A 129 7.02 0.40 5.47
C CYS A 129 8.05 0.03 6.55
N PHE A 130 8.11 0.74 7.68
CA PHE A 130 9.09 0.44 8.73
C PHE A 130 8.59 -0.67 9.65
N PHE A 131 8.87 -1.92 9.29
CA PHE A 131 8.63 -3.05 10.18
C PHE A 131 9.76 -3.18 11.22
N PRO A 132 9.51 -3.03 12.53
CA PRO A 132 10.54 -3.06 13.55
C PRO A 132 11.37 -4.34 13.51
N VAL A 133 12.65 -4.26 13.90
CA VAL A 133 13.65 -5.36 13.87
C VAL A 133 14.08 -5.74 12.45
N TYR A 134 13.13 -5.80 11.51
CA TYR A 134 13.37 -6.18 10.13
C TYR A 134 14.01 -5.05 9.30
N CYS A 135 13.48 -3.83 9.45
CA CYS A 135 13.96 -2.62 8.79
C CYS A 135 15.01 -1.85 9.61
N GLY A 136 15.36 -2.34 10.80
CA GLY A 136 16.26 -1.71 11.77
C GLY A 136 15.59 -1.45 13.13
N TYR A 137 16.31 -0.75 14.02
CA TYR A 137 15.89 -0.49 15.40
C TYR A 137 15.39 0.93 15.66
N ILE A 138 15.73 1.89 14.80
CA ILE A 138 15.36 3.29 14.96
C ILE A 138 14.24 3.60 13.97
N PRO A 139 12.98 3.76 14.44
CA PRO A 139 11.88 4.10 13.56
C PRO A 139 12.04 5.51 12.98
N PRO A 140 11.64 5.72 11.72
CA PRO A 140 11.64 7.04 11.09
C PRO A 140 10.69 8.01 11.81
N THR A 141 10.97 9.31 11.63
CA THR A 141 10.20 10.39 12.24
C THR A 141 9.39 11.14 11.20
N TYR A 142 8.14 11.43 11.52
CA TYR A 142 7.26 12.28 10.73
C TYR A 142 6.61 13.31 11.67
N ARG A 143 6.79 14.61 11.35
CA ARG A 143 6.28 15.74 12.16
C ARG A 143 6.60 15.65 13.66
N GLY A 144 7.81 15.21 13.99
CA GLY A 144 8.30 15.11 15.38
C GLY A 144 7.95 13.82 16.11
N GLU A 145 7.12 12.95 15.53
CA GLU A 145 6.71 11.67 16.13
C GLU A 145 7.34 10.49 15.39
N ARG A 146 7.60 9.40 16.13
CA ARG A 146 8.14 8.16 15.55
C ARG A 146 7.01 7.24 15.10
N TYR A 147 7.15 6.69 13.91
CA TYR A 147 6.18 5.78 13.31
C TYR A 147 6.82 4.48 12.84
N MET A 148 6.01 3.44 12.86
CA MET A 148 6.30 2.11 12.35
C MET A 148 5.21 1.67 11.39
N ASP A 149 5.36 0.45 10.88
CA ASP A 149 4.55 -0.10 9.83
C ASP A 149 3.04 0.07 10.09
N GLY A 150 2.33 0.63 9.11
CA GLY A 150 0.89 0.92 9.21
C GLY A 150 0.04 -0.32 9.45
N ALA A 151 0.51 -1.48 8.97
CA ALA A 151 -0.19 -2.76 9.10
C ALA A 151 -0.35 -3.21 10.56
N LEU A 152 0.46 -2.66 11.46
CA LEU A 152 0.42 -3.01 12.88
C LEU A 152 -0.79 -2.41 13.62
N SER A 153 -1.44 -1.38 13.08
CA SER A 153 -2.63 -0.77 13.67
C SER A 153 -3.83 -0.71 12.73
N ASP A 154 -3.63 -0.49 11.45
CA ASP A 154 -4.69 -0.53 10.43
C ASP A 154 -4.10 -1.01 9.10
N ASN A 155 -4.27 -2.31 8.85
CA ASN A 155 -3.73 -2.95 7.66
C ASN A 155 -4.54 -2.66 6.39
N GLN A 156 -5.82 -2.33 6.51
CA GLN A 156 -6.72 -2.12 5.38
C GLN A 156 -7.41 -0.75 5.51
N PRO A 157 -6.66 0.35 5.34
CA PRO A 157 -7.19 1.69 5.59
C PRO A 157 -8.31 2.04 4.63
N LEU A 158 -9.31 2.75 5.14
CA LEU A 158 -10.51 3.17 4.41
C LEU A 158 -11.42 2.01 3.95
N SER A 159 -11.27 0.82 4.53
CA SER A 159 -12.18 -0.32 4.24
C SER A 159 -13.64 -0.02 4.60
N GLU A 160 -13.87 0.94 5.50
CA GLU A 160 -15.21 1.36 5.91
C GLU A 160 -15.94 2.25 4.88
N LEU A 161 -15.25 2.75 3.85
CA LEU A 161 -15.87 3.62 2.86
C LEU A 161 -16.75 2.82 1.88
N PRO A 162 -17.91 3.35 1.46
CA PRO A 162 -18.71 2.74 0.40
C PRO A 162 -17.93 2.72 -0.92
N ASN A 163 -18.24 1.76 -1.79
CA ASN A 163 -17.59 1.56 -3.08
C ASN A 163 -16.07 1.38 -2.97
N SER A 164 -15.62 0.65 -1.94
CA SER A 164 -14.22 0.30 -1.74
C SER A 164 -13.96 -1.11 -2.23
N LEU A 165 -12.96 -1.27 -3.09
CA LEU A 165 -12.42 -2.55 -3.52
C LEU A 165 -11.20 -2.89 -2.68
N LEU A 166 -11.26 -3.99 -1.94
CA LEU A 166 -10.24 -4.39 -0.98
C LEU A 166 -9.30 -5.44 -1.60
N PHE A 167 -8.01 -5.12 -1.63
CA PHE A 167 -6.96 -6.01 -2.10
C PHE A 167 -6.15 -6.52 -0.93
N SER A 168 -6.04 -7.85 -0.83
CA SER A 168 -5.22 -8.52 0.17
C SER A 168 -4.58 -9.78 -0.41
N PRO A 169 -3.27 -10.02 -0.25
CA PRO A 169 -2.63 -11.28 -0.62
C PRO A 169 -2.80 -12.36 0.45
N PHE A 170 -3.60 -12.10 1.48
CA PHE A 170 -4.00 -13.07 2.49
C PHE A 170 -5.44 -13.47 2.23
N SER A 171 -5.75 -14.76 2.32
CA SER A 171 -7.12 -15.25 2.23
C SER A 171 -7.98 -14.65 3.34
N GLY A 172 -9.23 -14.30 3.01
CA GLY A 172 -10.17 -13.72 3.96
C GLY A 172 -11.30 -13.00 3.24
N GLU A 173 -11.81 -11.94 3.88
CA GLU A 173 -13.00 -11.20 3.46
C GLU A 173 -12.72 -10.08 2.43
N SER A 174 -11.51 -9.99 1.88
CA SER A 174 -11.19 -8.97 0.87
C SER A 174 -11.71 -9.37 -0.52
N ASP A 175 -12.19 -8.41 -1.30
CA ASP A 175 -12.76 -8.66 -2.63
C ASP A 175 -11.76 -9.34 -3.59
N ILE A 176 -10.50 -8.92 -3.52
CA ILE A 176 -9.41 -9.48 -4.31
C ILE A 176 -8.38 -10.07 -3.36
N CYS A 177 -8.57 -11.36 -3.08
CA CYS A 177 -7.64 -12.17 -2.31
C CYS A 177 -7.55 -13.63 -2.80
N PRO A 178 -6.52 -14.38 -2.39
CA PRO A 178 -6.49 -15.82 -2.60
C PRO A 178 -7.68 -16.50 -1.91
N LYS A 179 -8.34 -17.43 -2.60
CA LYS A 179 -9.34 -18.29 -1.95
C LYS A 179 -8.64 -19.22 -0.97
N GLU A 180 -9.25 -19.44 0.19
CA GLU A 180 -8.83 -20.52 1.08
C GLU A 180 -8.86 -21.83 0.28
N SER A 181 -7.70 -22.46 0.14
CA SER A 181 -7.62 -23.82 -0.35
C SER A 181 -8.08 -24.73 0.78
N GLY A 182 -9.40 -24.88 0.91
CA GLY A 182 -9.96 -26.03 1.62
C GLY A 182 -9.35 -27.28 0.99
N PHE A 183 -8.66 -28.09 1.79
CA PHE A 183 -8.37 -29.47 1.41
C PHE A 183 -9.72 -30.15 1.15
N PHE A 184 -10.14 -30.19 -0.10
CA PHE A 184 -11.13 -31.17 -0.53
C PHE A 184 -10.34 -32.47 -0.73
N PRO A 185 -10.46 -33.49 0.13
CA PRO A 185 -9.97 -34.80 -0.25
C PRO A 185 -10.70 -35.15 -1.53
N VAL A 186 -9.95 -35.32 -2.62
CA VAL A 186 -10.48 -35.83 -3.88
C VAL A 186 -11.03 -37.20 -3.55
N GLN A 187 -12.34 -37.29 -3.36
CA GLN A 187 -13.01 -38.56 -3.18
C GLN A 187 -13.09 -39.20 -4.56
N VAL A 188 -12.04 -39.93 -4.92
CA VAL A 188 -12.07 -40.84 -6.06
C VAL A 188 -13.12 -41.89 -5.71
N ARG A 189 -14.29 -41.80 -6.34
CA ARG A 189 -15.29 -42.86 -6.25
C ARG A 189 -14.80 -44.05 -7.11
N PRO A 190 -14.86 -45.28 -6.58
CA PRO A 190 -14.51 -46.49 -7.32
C PRO A 190 -15.46 -46.75 -8.49
#